data_AF-A0AAW4LFW8-F1
#
_entry.id   AF-A0AAW4LFW8-F1
#
_cell.length_a   1.000
_cell.length_b   1.000
_cell.length_c   1.000
_cell.angle_alpha   90.00
_cell.angle_beta   90.00
_cell.angle_gamma   90.00
#
_symmetry.space_group_name_H-M   'P 1'
#
loop_
_entity.id
_entity.type
_entity.pdbx_description
1 polymer ?
#
loop_
_entity_poly.entity_id
_entity_poly.type
_entity_poly.pdbx_seq_one_letter_code
_entity_poly.pdbx_strand_id
1 'polypeptide(L)'
;MKAVIASLLLLVTAAPALAVDPAKAGTNLGNVRGGDFSKARSIIDKNCTTCHKSSKIDEALSAGKDMSAIQREMETRGAKLSAKEREVLGIYWKQSPLKKK
;
A
#
# COMPACT_ATOMS: atom_id res chain seq x y z
N MET A 1 5.24 -67.62 -13.72
CA MET A 1 5.23 -67.10 -12.33
C MET A 1 6.21 -65.92 -12.33
N LYS A 2 5.79 -64.67 -12.60
CA LYS A 2 5.36 -63.60 -11.63
C LYS A 2 6.25 -63.63 -10.36
N ALA A 3 6.97 -62.59 -9.95
CA ALA A 3 6.66 -61.17 -9.98
C ALA A 3 7.92 -60.28 -9.98
N VAL A 4 7.78 -59.14 -10.66
CA VAL A 4 8.62 -57.94 -10.58
C VAL A 4 8.12 -57.13 -9.38
N ILE A 5 9.01 -56.73 -8.46
CA ILE A 5 8.69 -55.81 -7.35
C ILE A 5 9.84 -54.79 -7.31
N ALA A 6 9.75 -53.72 -8.10
CA ALA A 6 9.02 -52.47 -7.83
C ALA A 6 9.76 -51.59 -6.81
N SER A 7 10.56 -50.68 -7.37
CA SER A 7 11.24 -49.55 -6.73
C SER A 7 10.29 -48.71 -5.88
N LEU A 8 10.67 -48.46 -4.62
CA LEU A 8 10.05 -47.42 -3.80
C LEU A 8 10.90 -46.14 -3.90
N LEU A 9 10.57 -45.28 -4.86
CA LEU A 9 11.06 -43.90 -4.92
C LEU A 9 10.18 -43.05 -4.00
N LEU A 10 10.71 -42.65 -2.84
CA LEU A 10 10.07 -41.63 -1.99
C LEU A 10 10.20 -40.26 -2.67
N LEU A 11 9.11 -39.79 -3.27
CA LEU A 11 8.96 -38.40 -3.71
C LEU A 11 8.65 -37.51 -2.50
N VAL A 12 9.66 -36.78 -2.01
CA VAL A 12 9.46 -35.64 -1.11
C VAL A 12 8.95 -34.46 -1.95
N THR A 13 7.67 -34.13 -1.80
CA THR A 13 7.10 -32.92 -2.40
C THR A 13 7.39 -31.74 -1.48
N ALA A 14 8.41 -30.95 -1.82
CA ALA A 14 8.63 -29.66 -1.19
C ALA A 14 7.51 -28.71 -1.65
N ALA A 15 6.56 -28.44 -0.76
CA ALA A 15 5.58 -27.37 -0.97
C ALA A 15 6.30 -26.02 -0.95
N PRO A 16 6.12 -25.15 -1.95
CA PRO A 16 6.61 -23.79 -1.85
C PRO A 16 5.74 -23.08 -0.82
N ALA A 17 6.30 -22.80 0.35
CA ALA A 17 5.74 -21.79 1.22
C ALA A 17 5.70 -20.49 0.43
N LEU A 18 4.50 -19.98 0.12
CA LEU A 18 4.31 -18.63 -0.39
C LEU A 18 4.73 -17.66 0.72
N ALA A 19 6.03 -17.37 0.78
CA ALA A 19 6.55 -16.25 1.52
C ALA A 19 6.02 -14.99 0.84
N VAL A 20 4.91 -14.47 1.36
CA VAL A 20 4.51 -13.09 1.11
C VAL A 20 5.56 -12.24 1.81
N ASP A 21 6.57 -11.79 1.07
CA ASP A 21 7.57 -10.85 1.55
C ASP A 21 6.88 -9.60 2.13
N PRO A 22 6.94 -9.33 3.45
CA PRO A 22 6.41 -8.09 4.02
C PRO A 22 7.27 -6.87 3.65
N ALA A 23 8.41 -7.08 2.97
CA ALA A 23 9.42 -6.06 2.68
C ALA A 23 9.04 -5.08 1.56
N LYS A 24 7.84 -5.19 0.96
CA LYS A 24 7.36 -4.28 -0.09
C LYS A 24 6.15 -3.44 0.30
N ALA A 25 5.85 -3.32 1.60
CA ALA A 25 5.07 -2.20 2.12
C ALA A 25 5.92 -0.93 1.96
N GLY A 26 5.74 -0.26 0.80
CA GLY A 26 6.69 0.71 0.26
C GLY A 26 7.12 1.81 1.22
N THR A 27 8.43 1.90 1.43
CA THR A 27 9.12 3.03 2.09
C THR A 27 9.04 4.34 1.29
N ASN A 28 8.41 4.34 0.12
CA ASN A 28 8.35 5.46 -0.80
C ASN A 28 6.91 5.78 -1.22
N LEU A 29 6.46 6.99 -0.88
CA LEU A 29 5.27 7.62 -1.45
C LEU A 29 5.68 8.64 -2.52
N GLY A 30 6.03 8.17 -3.71
CA GLY A 30 6.63 9.05 -4.73
C GLY A 30 8.07 9.43 -4.36
N ASN A 31 8.40 10.73 -4.36
CA ASN A 31 9.75 11.24 -4.08
C ASN A 31 10.13 11.33 -2.59
N VAL A 32 9.32 10.75 -1.72
CA VAL A 32 9.42 10.87 -0.27
C VAL A 32 10.30 9.74 0.28
N ARG A 33 11.29 10.08 1.12
CA ARG A 33 12.12 9.11 1.85
C ARG A 33 12.18 9.46 3.34
N GLY A 34 12.04 8.46 4.22
CA GLY A 34 12.50 8.55 5.62
C GLY A 34 11.46 8.53 6.75
N GLY A 35 10.18 8.23 6.49
CA GLY A 35 9.16 8.05 7.55
C GLY A 35 8.41 6.72 7.41
N ASP A 36 7.89 6.17 8.52
CA ASP A 36 6.98 5.02 8.49
C ASP A 36 5.60 5.47 7.99
N PHE A 37 5.50 5.60 6.67
CA PHE A 37 4.27 5.96 5.97
C PHE A 37 3.49 4.73 5.52
N SER A 38 3.87 3.54 5.98
CA SER A 38 3.24 2.28 5.57
C SER A 38 1.72 2.28 5.84
N LYS A 39 1.32 2.84 6.99
CA LYS A 39 -0.09 3.00 7.38
C LYS A 39 -0.83 3.94 6.42
N ALA A 40 -0.28 5.12 6.16
CA ALA A 40 -0.89 6.10 5.26
C ALA A 40 -0.99 5.55 3.84
N ARG A 41 0.06 4.88 3.35
CA ARG A 41 0.07 4.20 2.05
C ARG A 41 -1.03 3.15 1.96
N SER A 42 -1.14 2.29 2.96
CA SER A 42 -2.19 1.25 2.99
C SER A 42 -3.59 1.86 2.95
N ILE A 43 -3.83 2.96 3.65
CA ILE A 43 -5.12 3.67 3.63
C ILE A 43 -5.38 4.27 2.24
N ILE A 44 -4.38 4.92 1.64
CA ILE A 44 -4.48 5.51 0.29
C ILE A 44 -4.80 4.43 -0.75
N ASP A 45 -4.07 3.33 -0.75
CA ASP A 45 -4.24 2.24 -1.72
C ASP A 45 -5.58 1.50 -1.54
N LYS A 46 -6.14 1.53 -0.33
CA LYS A 46 -7.43 0.89 -0.06
C LYS A 46 -8.62 1.81 -0.39
N ASN A 47 -8.55 3.08 0.01
CA ASN A 47 -9.72 3.97 0.06
C ASN A 47 -9.69 5.09 -0.99
N CYS A 48 -8.50 5.47 -1.49
CA CYS A 48 -8.35 6.61 -2.40
C CYS A 48 -8.10 6.18 -3.84
N THR A 49 -7.59 4.97 -4.07
CA THR A 49 -7.29 4.46 -5.41
C THR A 49 -8.42 3.65 -6.06
N THR A 50 -9.57 3.54 -5.38
CA THR A 50 -10.74 2.82 -5.92
C THR A 50 -11.33 3.52 -7.14
N CYS A 51 -11.27 4.85 -7.20
CA CYS A 51 -11.85 5.65 -8.28
C CYS A 51 -10.80 6.29 -9.20
N HIS A 52 -9.57 6.50 -8.72
CA HIS A 52 -8.51 7.20 -9.44
C HIS A 52 -7.15 6.56 -9.14
N LYS A 53 -6.12 6.90 -9.91
CA LYS A 53 -4.75 6.46 -9.61
C LYS A 53 -4.15 7.28 -8.47
N SER A 54 -3.27 6.67 -7.68
CA SER A 54 -2.50 7.34 -6.60
C SER A 54 -1.63 8.49 -7.13
N SER A 55 -1.26 8.48 -8.41
CA SER A 55 -0.53 9.58 -9.05
C SER A 55 -1.25 10.94 -8.96
N LYS A 56 -2.58 10.97 -8.81
CA LYS A 56 -3.33 12.21 -8.58
C LYS A 56 -3.08 12.83 -7.21
N ILE A 57 -2.81 11.98 -6.22
CA ILE A 57 -2.43 12.43 -4.88
C ILE A 57 -1.00 12.99 -4.92
N ASP A 58 -0.10 12.32 -5.64
CA ASP A 58 1.29 12.80 -5.83
C ASP A 58 1.33 14.14 -6.58
N GLU A 59 0.49 14.30 -7.62
CA GLU A 59 0.33 15.55 -8.36
C GLU A 59 -0.19 16.67 -7.44
N ALA A 60 -1.22 16.41 -6.63
CA ALA A 60 -1.78 17.39 -5.70
C ALA A 60 -0.78 17.80 -4.61
N LEU A 61 -0.05 16.84 -4.05
CA LEU A 61 1.01 17.08 -3.07
C LEU A 61 2.14 17.92 -3.68
N SER A 62 2.60 17.58 -4.89
CA SER A 62 3.72 18.29 -5.54
C SER A 62 3.32 19.71 -5.98
N ALA A 63 2.05 19.93 -6.31
CA ALA A 63 1.47 21.24 -6.53
C ALA A 63 1.21 22.03 -5.23
N GLY A 64 1.50 21.46 -4.05
CA GLY A 64 1.29 22.13 -2.76
C GLY A 64 -0.18 22.41 -2.43
N LYS A 65 -1.11 21.61 -2.96
CA LYS A 65 -2.54 21.77 -2.70
C LYS A 65 -2.87 21.41 -1.25
N ASP A 66 -3.97 21.97 -0.73
CA ASP A 66 -4.52 21.58 0.56
C ASP A 66 -5.13 20.18 0.48
N MET A 67 -4.33 19.18 0.87
CA MET A 67 -4.76 17.78 0.88
C MET A 67 -5.88 17.50 1.87
N SER A 68 -6.02 18.29 2.94
CA SER A 68 -7.12 18.12 3.89
C SER A 68 -8.44 18.59 3.28
N ALA A 69 -8.43 19.65 2.48
CA ALA A 69 -9.59 20.08 1.70
C ALA A 69 -9.95 19.04 0.63
N ILE A 70 -8.97 18.55 -0.13
CA ILE A 70 -9.18 17.51 -1.15
C ILE A 70 -9.73 16.23 -0.52
N GLN A 71 -9.18 15.79 0.61
CA GLN A 71 -9.68 14.60 1.30
C GLN A 71 -11.16 14.76 1.67
N ARG A 72 -11.56 15.89 2.27
CA ARG A 72 -12.97 16.16 2.59
C ARG A 72 -13.84 16.10 1.35
N GLU A 73 -13.40 16.67 0.24
CA GLU A 73 -14.10 16.59 -1.04
C GLU A 73 -14.21 15.15 -1.56
N MET A 74 -13.16 14.34 -1.42
CA MET A 74 -13.24 12.94 -1.83
C MET A 74 -14.21 12.15 -0.93
N GLU A 75 -14.29 12.48 0.36
CA GLU A 75 -15.26 11.89 1.28
C GLU A 75 -16.71 12.25 0.91
N THR A 76 -16.98 13.47 0.45
CA THR A 76 -18.32 13.83 -0.09
C THR A 76 -18.63 13.10 -1.40
N ARG A 77 -17.62 12.77 -2.19
CA ARG A 77 -17.73 11.98 -3.44
C ARG A 77 -17.78 10.47 -3.21
N GLY A 78 -17.74 10.02 -1.96
CA GLY A 78 -17.95 8.61 -1.58
C GLY A 78 -16.72 7.86 -1.08
N ALA A 79 -15.56 8.51 -0.94
CA ALA A 79 -14.45 7.92 -0.20
C ALA A 79 -14.85 7.71 1.26
N LYS A 80 -14.63 6.51 1.79
CA LYS A 80 -15.00 6.18 3.18
C LYS A 80 -13.74 6.03 4.01
N LEU A 81 -13.60 6.90 4.99
CA LEU A 81 -12.52 6.83 5.98
C LEU A 81 -13.11 6.72 7.39
N SER A 82 -12.49 5.90 8.23
CA SER A 82 -12.74 5.93 9.67
C SER A 82 -12.07 7.15 10.32
N ALA A 83 -12.47 7.48 11.55
CA ALA A 83 -11.84 8.58 12.30
C ALA A 83 -10.32 8.41 12.43
N LYS A 84 -9.87 7.18 12.71
CA LYS A 84 -8.44 6.84 12.81
C LYS A 84 -7.70 6.97 11.49
N GLU A 85 -8.33 6.60 10.37
CA GLU A 85 -7.73 6.76 9.04
C GLU A 85 -7.60 8.23 8.66
N ARG A 86 -8.62 9.06 8.96
CA ARG A 86 -8.54 10.51 8.76
C ARG A 86 -7.40 11.13 9.57
N GLU A 87 -7.22 10.72 10.82
CA GLU A 87 -6.14 11.21 11.67
C GLU A 87 -4.76 10.88 11.09
N VAL A 88 -4.55 9.61 10.71
CA VAL A 88 -3.30 9.16 10.10
C VAL A 88 -3.00 9.96 8.82
N LEU A 89 -3.99 10.12 7.95
CA LEU A 89 -3.82 10.91 6.72
C LEU A 89 -3.59 12.40 7.05
N GLY A 90 -4.27 12.96 8.03
CA GLY A 90 -4.08 14.34 8.47
C GLY A 90 -2.66 14.63 8.97
N ILE A 91 -2.06 13.71 9.73
CA ILE A 91 -0.65 13.81 10.13
C ILE A 91 0.25 13.72 8.90
N TYR A 92 -0.02 12.76 8.01
CA TYR A 92 0.73 12.54 6.78
C TYR A 92 0.74 13.79 5.86
N TRP A 93 -0.41 14.46 5.67
CA TRP A 93 -0.51 15.68 4.88
C TRP A 93 0.32 16.83 5.46
N LYS A 94 0.28 17.02 6.78
CA LYS A 94 1.00 18.10 7.48
C LYS A 94 2.51 17.92 7.43
N GLN A 95 2.98 16.68 7.43
CA GLN A 95 4.40 16.38 7.32
C GLN A 95 4.97 16.65 5.91
N SER A 96 4.13 17.11 4.96
CA SER A 96 4.44 17.44 3.56
C SER A 96 5.62 16.60 3.06
N PRO A 97 5.38 15.32 2.79
CA PRO A 97 6.43 14.33 2.65
C PRO A 97 7.37 14.66 1.47
N LEU A 98 6.90 15.49 0.53
CA LEU A 98 7.71 16.13 -0.49
C LEU A 98 8.53 17.27 0.12
N LYS A 99 9.77 17.00 0.55
CA LYS A 99 10.75 18.07 0.73
C LYS A 99 10.90 18.82 -0.60
N LYS A 100 10.69 20.14 -0.60
CA LYS A 100 11.10 21.01 -1.70
C LYS A 100 12.60 20.78 -1.93
N LYS A 101 12.98 20.41 -3.14
CA LYS A 101 14.37 20.53 -3.59
C LYS A 101 14.72 22.00 -3.75
#